data_AF-A0A835LM46-F1
#
_entry.id   AF-A0A835LM46-F1
#
_cell.length_a   1.000
_cell.length_b   1.000
_cell.length_c   1.000
_cell.angle_alpha   90.00
_cell.angle_beta   90.00
_cell.angle_gamma   90.00
#
_symmetry.space_group_name_H-M   'P 1'
#
loop_
_entity.id
_entity.type
_entity.pdbx_description
1 polymer ?
#
loop_
_entity_poly.entity_id
_entity_poly.type
_entity_poly.pdbx_seq_one_letter_code
_entity_poly.pdbx_strand_id
1 'polypeptide(L)'
;MGLALSLEKLTNKKLLNLLQVATRNNVVQLADFVETEYLTEQVESIKRISEYVAQLRRVGKGDGVWNFGQSLLNGAIKDAIAVL
;
A
#
# COMPACT_ATOMS: atom_id res chain seq x y z
N MET A 1 -0.97 2.56 -12.76
CA MET A 1 -0.64 2.32 -11.33
C MET A 1 0.09 1.01 -11.04
N GLY A 2 0.34 0.11 -12.02
CA GLY A 2 1.08 -1.14 -11.74
C GLY A 2 2.48 -0.92 -11.15
N LEU A 3 3.20 0.11 -11.63
CA LEU A 3 4.52 0.47 -11.10
C LEU A 3 4.47 0.85 -9.62
N ALA A 4 3.50 1.68 -9.20
CA ALA A 4 3.35 2.06 -7.79
C ALA A 4 3.12 0.83 -6.90
N LEU A 5 2.24 -0.10 -7.32
CA LEU A 5 2.01 -1.35 -6.58
C LEU A 5 3.28 -2.21 -6.46
N SER A 6 4.07 -2.29 -7.53
CA SER A 6 5.35 -3.00 -7.52
C SER A 6 6.35 -2.35 -6.57
N LEU A 7 6.38 -1.02 -6.49
CA LEU A 7 7.23 -0.28 -5.56
C LEU A 7 6.81 -0.50 -4.11
N GLU A 8 5.52 -0.44 -3.78
CA GLU A 8 5.05 -0.72 -2.41
C GLU A 8 5.39 -2.16 -1.97
N LYS A 9 5.23 -3.14 -2.88
CA LYS A 9 5.63 -4.52 -2.59
C LYS A 9 7.14 -4.66 -2.40
N LEU A 10 7.93 -3.90 -3.16
CA LEU A 10 9.38 -3.88 -3.01
C LEU A 10 9.78 -3.25 -1.66
N THR A 11 9.18 -2.13 -1.28
CA THR A 11 9.40 -1.47 0.01
C THR A 11 9.07 -2.42 1.16
N ASN A 12 7.92 -3.11 1.12
CA ASN A 12 7.57 -4.12 2.12
C ASN A 12 8.62 -5.22 2.24
N LYS A 13 9.11 -5.72 1.11
CA LYS A 13 10.18 -6.73 1.11
C LYS A 13 11.48 -6.19 1.73
N LYS A 14 11.80 -4.91 1.52
CA LYS A 14 12.98 -4.28 2.15
C LYS A 14 12.79 -4.10 3.66
N LEU A 15 11.58 -3.76 4.11
CA LEU A 15 11.26 -3.68 5.55
C LEU A 15 11.34 -5.06 6.23
N LEU A 16 10.82 -6.12 5.59
CA LEU A 16 10.95 -7.49 6.11
C LEU A 16 12.43 -7.94 6.19
N ASN A 17 13.25 -7.54 5.21
CA ASN A 17 14.69 -7.81 5.28
C ASN A 17 15.35 -7.06 6.45
N LEU A 18 14.96 -5.81 6.70
CA LEU A 18 15.45 -5.03 7.83
C LEU A 18 15.06 -5.68 9.16
N LEU A 19 13.79 -6.08 9.30
CA LEU A 19 13.30 -6.83 10.44
C LEU A 19 14.13 -8.10 10.67
N GLN A 20 14.36 -8.89 9.61
CA GLN A 20 15.19 -10.09 9.71
C GLN A 20 16.62 -9.80 10.21
N VAL A 21 17.24 -8.71 9.78
CA VAL A 21 18.56 -8.30 10.27
C VAL A 21 18.48 -7.86 11.73
N ALA A 22 17.46 -7.09 12.12
CA ALA A 22 17.26 -6.67 13.51
C ALA A 22 17.07 -7.88 14.45
N THR A 23 16.22 -8.84 14.06
CA THR A 23 15.99 -10.09 14.81
C THR A 23 17.27 -10.92 14.93
N ARG A 24 18.05 -11.08 13.85
CA ARG A 24 19.33 -11.83 13.89
C ARG A 24 20.36 -11.22 14.82
N ASN A 25 20.34 -9.89 14.98
CA ASN A 25 21.26 -9.17 15.87
C ASN A 25 20.65 -8.93 17.27
N ASN A 26 19.49 -9.51 17.59
CA ASN A 26 18.77 -9.35 18.85
C ASN A 26 18.46 -7.88 19.21
N VAL A 27 18.27 -7.01 18.20
CA VAL A 27 17.90 -5.61 18.41
C VAL A 27 16.37 -5.52 18.52
N VAL A 28 15.86 -5.90 19.69
CA VAL A 28 14.40 -6.04 19.95
C VAL A 28 13.64 -4.75 19.66
N GLN A 29 14.16 -3.61 20.10
CA GLN A 29 13.48 -2.32 19.93
C GLN A 29 13.41 -1.87 18.46
N LEU A 30 14.41 -2.24 17.63
CA LEU A 30 14.35 -1.96 16.20
C LEU A 30 13.37 -2.89 15.49
N ALA A 31 13.31 -4.17 15.87
CA ALA A 31 12.34 -5.11 15.31
C ALA A 31 10.90 -4.64 15.58
N ASP A 32 10.60 -4.31 16.84
CA ASP A 32 9.30 -3.80 17.28
C ASP A 32 8.91 -2.49 16.57
N PHE A 33 9.85 -1.55 16.43
CA PHE A 33 9.63 -0.30 15.69
C PHE A 33 9.28 -0.54 14.22
N VAL A 34 9.98 -1.45 13.54
CA VAL A 34 9.73 -1.75 12.13
C VAL A 34 8.39 -2.45 11.93
N GLU A 35 8.03 -3.37 12.83
CA GLU A 35 6.74 -4.07 12.79
C GLU A 35 5.56 -3.12 13.03
N THR A 36 5.64 -2.33 14.09
CA THR A 36 4.52 -1.49 14.54
C THR A 36 4.32 -0.29 13.63
N GLU A 37 5.39 0.44 13.31
CA GLU A 37 5.27 1.72 12.60
C GLU A 37 5.24 1.59 11.08
N TYR A 38 5.77 0.50 10.51
CA TYR A 38 5.92 0.40 9.05
C TYR A 38 5.21 -0.81 8.44
N LEU A 39 5.36 -2.01 9.00
CA LEU A 39 4.83 -3.21 8.33
C LEU A 39 3.29 -3.24 8.29
N THR A 40 2.62 -2.76 9.34
CA THR A 40 1.16 -2.63 9.36
C THR A 40 0.68 -1.65 8.28
N GLU A 41 1.24 -0.45 8.24
CA GLU A 41 0.89 0.56 7.24
C GLU A 41 1.18 0.08 5.81
N GLN A 42 2.25 -0.69 5.62
CA GLN A 42 2.65 -1.19 4.32
C GLN A 42 1.64 -2.20 3.76
N VAL A 43 1.01 -3.03 4.61
CA VAL A 43 -0.07 -3.94 4.21
C VAL A 43 -1.28 -3.15 3.72
N GLU A 44 -1.67 -2.10 4.45
CA GLU A 44 -2.79 -1.23 4.07
C GLU A 44 -2.51 -0.47 2.77
N SER A 45 -1.30 0.07 2.60
CA SER A 45 -0.85 0.75 1.39
C SER A 45 -0.93 -0.18 0.16
N ILE A 46 -0.39 -1.40 0.28
CA ILE A 46 -0.43 -2.40 -0.80
C ILE A 46 -1.88 -2.76 -1.15
N LYS A 47 -2.76 -2.94 -0.17
CA LYS A 47 -4.18 -3.22 -0.40
C LYS A 47 -4.82 -2.07 -1.17
N ARG A 48 -4.67 -0.83 -0.69
CA ARG A 48 -5.23 0.37 -1.30
C ARG A 48 -4.80 0.54 -2.76
N ILE A 49 -3.50 0.42 -3.06
CA ILE A 49 -3.03 0.54 -4.44
C ILE A 49 -3.49 -0.65 -5.29
N SER A 50 -3.60 -1.85 -4.73
CA SER A 50 -4.15 -3.02 -5.45
C SER A 50 -5.60 -2.79 -5.87
N GLU A 51 -6.42 -2.21 -5.00
CA GLU A 51 -7.79 -1.82 -5.30
C GLU A 51 -7.82 -0.77 -6.42
N TYR A 52 -6.92 0.22 -6.40
CA TYR A 52 -6.83 1.22 -7.47
C TYR A 52 -6.48 0.58 -8.81
N VAL A 53 -5.54 -0.36 -8.82
CA VAL A 53 -5.19 -1.12 -10.03
C VAL A 53 -6.39 -1.92 -10.54
N ALA A 54 -7.15 -2.58 -9.66
CA ALA A 54 -8.34 -3.33 -10.03
C ALA A 54 -9.44 -2.42 -10.60
N GLN A 55 -9.69 -1.27 -9.97
CA GLN A 55 -10.67 -0.29 -10.44
C GLN A 55 -10.27 0.28 -11.82
N LEU A 56 -9.01 0.68 -12.00
CA LEU A 56 -8.51 1.17 -13.29
C LEU A 56 -8.62 0.11 -14.39
N ARG A 57 -8.38 -1.18 -14.07
CA ARG A 57 -8.59 -2.28 -15.04
C ARG A 57 -10.07 -2.45 -15.40
N ARG A 58 -10.97 -2.27 -14.43
CA ARG A 58 -12.42 -2.40 -14.64
C ARG A 58 -13.01 -1.27 -15.49
N VAL A 59 -12.58 -0.03 -15.25
CA VAL A 59 -13.13 1.15 -15.95
C VAL A 59 -12.51 1.38 -17.33
N GLY A 60 -11.37 0.75 -17.64
CA GLY A 60 -10.73 0.85 -18.95
C GLY A 60 -9.95 2.15 -19.15
N LYS A 61 -9.99 2.71 -20.35
CA LYS A 61 -9.27 3.94 -20.75
C LYS A 61 -10.27 5.09 -21.00
N GLY A 62 -9.75 6.31 -21.16
CA GLY A 62 -10.57 7.50 -21.46
C GLY A 62 -11.41 7.92 -20.26
N ASP A 63 -12.71 8.10 -20.46
CA ASP A 63 -13.65 8.64 -19.47
C ASP A 63 -13.65 7.86 -18.15
N GLY A 64 -13.46 6.55 -18.19
CA GLY A 64 -13.35 5.73 -16.98
C GLY A 64 -12.18 6.14 -16.07
N VAL A 65 -11.03 6.48 -16.67
CA VAL A 65 -9.85 6.95 -15.92
C VAL A 65 -10.06 8.38 -15.42
N TRP A 66 -10.73 9.22 -16.20
CA TRP A 66 -11.05 10.59 -15.77
C TRP A 66 -11.98 10.58 -14.55
N ASN A 67 -13.06 9.78 -14.59
CA ASN A 67 -13.99 9.61 -13.47
C ASN A 67 -13.27 9.04 -12.23
N PHE A 68 -12.43 8.02 -12.40
CA PHE A 68 -11.60 7.50 -11.30
C PHE A 68 -10.70 8.60 -10.69
N GLY A 69 -10.09 9.44 -11.53
CA GLY A 69 -9.29 10.58 -11.09
C GLY A 69 -10.10 11.60 -10.28
N GLN A 70 -11.32 11.93 -10.70
CA GLN A 70 -12.22 12.80 -9.94
C GLN A 70 -12.59 12.18 -8.59
N SER A 71 -12.93 10.89 -8.55
CA SER A 71 -13.22 10.17 -7.30
C SER A 71 -12.02 10.18 -6.35
N LEU A 72 -10.80 10.09 -6.87
CA LEU A 72 -9.58 10.17 -6.08
C LEU A 72 -9.36 11.59 -5.50
N LEU A 73 -9.53 12.62 -6.32
CA LEU A 73 -9.39 14.03 -5.90
C LEU A 73 -10.40 14.41 -4.82
N ASN A 74 -11.63 13.94 -4.95
CA ASN A 74 -12.71 14.25 -4.02
C ASN A 74 -12.69 13.41 -2.74
N GLY A 75 -11.71 12.51 -2.58
CA GLY A 75 -11.59 11.67 -1.39
C GLY A 75 -12.63 10.54 -1.30
N ALA A 76 -13.56 10.41 -2.24
CA ALA A 76 -14.59 9.37 -2.25
C ALA A 76 -14.03 7.94 -2.29
N ILE A 77 -12.76 7.79 -2.68
CA ILE A 77 -12.04 6.51 -2.66
C ILE A 77 -11.48 6.18 -1.26
N LYS A 78 -11.36 7.16 -0.34
CA LYS A 78 -10.97 6.93 1.05
C LYS A 78 -12.09 6.29 1.88
N ASP A 79 -13.35 6.55 1.55
CA ASP A 79 -14.50 6.14 2.37
C ASP A 79 -14.86 4.65 2.23
N ALA A 80 -14.43 3.99 1.16
CA ALA A 80 -14.61 2.53 1.04
C ALA A 80 -13.76 1.72 2.03
N ILE A 81 -12.77 2.35 2.68
CA ILE A 81 -11.88 1.71 3.66
C ILE A 81 -12.36 1.93 5.10
N ALA A 82 -13.23 2.93 5.36
CA ALA A 82 -13.73 3.23 6.72
C ALA A 82 -14.99 2.43 7.14
N VAL A 83 -15.49 1.53 6.29
CA VAL A 83 -16.75 0.77 6.52
C VAL A 83 -16.52 -0.75 6.68
N LEU A 84 -15.26 -1.19 6.86
CA LEU A 84 -14.90 -2.56 7.26
C LEU A 84 -13.89 -2.51 8.40
#